data_AF-A0A9R1MYW3-F1
#
_entry.id   AF-A0A9R1MYW3-F1
#
_cell.length_a   1.000
_cell.length_b   1.000
_cell.length_c   1.000
_cell.angle_alpha   90.00
_cell.angle_beta   90.00
_cell.angle_gamma   90.00
#
_symmetry.space_group_name_H-M   'P 1'
#
loop_
_entity.id
_entity.type
_entity.pdbx_description
1 polymer ?
#
loop_
_entity_poly.entity_id
_entity_poly.type
_entity_poly.pdbx_seq_one_letter_code
_entity_poly.pdbx_strand_id
1 'polypeptide(L)'
;MKGVLNYIGSVDVSPESCYLHHELLNLMLVLMSTQLCSGPSPEPKDVHPFIDAAMLQDSSIVASVVQKLLLNFVRRPQIPSNGSHPVFSDDGGPGVLQRVGSAAANFVLLPYYTFNYFVSASAEGATSQLADNSLLVLLILIHYRKCISMNESIPTNGVYMSDSNTNVKDAPAFHENPYCKALNNAKDIQFDHADVEGNAQNGPVVRLSFASLFDALGTCLKDESSVLLLYSLVHGNCDFQEYVLVRTDLDTLLMPILEMLYNASRKTSNQIYMLLIILLILSQDSTFNASVHKLVLPSVPWYQERLMHQTSLGSLMVVVLIRTIKYNLSKLRDVYLHTNCLAILANMGPHAHRLSAYASQRLVSLFDMLSRKYAKLAEVKNDKALKVMSDQMEADIISDDMSTELHIYTDFLRIVLEIINAILTYALPRNPEVVYAILHRQEVFQPFKNHPRFNELLENIYTVCHFFVFPELNKVQHIIVFFLQILIIFRLINLSVRC
;
A
#
# COMPACT_ATOMS: atom_id res chain seq x y z
N MET A 1 9.60 -10.68 -30.38
CA MET A 1 8.79 -10.55 -29.16
C MET A 1 7.79 -11.69 -29.01
N LYS A 2 6.84 -11.87 -29.95
CA LYS A 2 5.83 -12.94 -29.91
C LYS A 2 6.35 -14.33 -29.53
N GLY A 3 7.42 -14.81 -30.17
CA GLY A 3 7.99 -16.13 -29.86
C GLY A 3 8.53 -16.27 -28.43
N VAL A 4 9.17 -15.22 -27.90
CA VAL A 4 9.71 -15.20 -26.53
C VAL A 4 8.57 -15.24 -25.51
N LEU A 5 7.58 -14.37 -25.68
CA LEU A 5 6.42 -14.31 -24.77
C LEU A 5 5.58 -15.58 -24.85
N ASN A 6 5.39 -16.14 -26.04
CA ASN A 6 4.69 -17.41 -26.20
C ASN A 6 5.43 -18.55 -25.49
N TYR A 7 6.77 -18.62 -25.58
CA TYR A 7 7.55 -19.61 -24.84
C TYR A 7 7.40 -19.42 -23.33
N ILE A 8 7.57 -18.18 -22.82
CA ILE A 8 7.44 -17.87 -21.39
C ILE A 8 6.05 -18.28 -20.87
N GLY A 9 4.98 -17.95 -21.59
CA GLY A 9 3.62 -18.28 -21.16
C GLY A 9 3.29 -19.78 -21.24
N SER A 10 3.60 -20.42 -22.38
CA SER A 10 3.09 -21.76 -22.70
C SER A 10 3.93 -22.91 -22.13
N VAL A 11 5.24 -22.73 -21.97
CA VAL A 11 6.15 -23.80 -21.51
C VAL A 11 6.20 -23.82 -19.99
N ASP A 12 6.13 -25.01 -19.39
CA ASP A 12 6.29 -25.18 -17.96
C ASP A 12 7.76 -25.12 -17.52
N VAL A 13 7.99 -24.51 -16.36
CA VAL A 13 9.31 -24.49 -15.74
C VAL A 13 9.60 -25.88 -15.17
N SER A 14 10.51 -26.59 -15.82
CA SER A 14 11.07 -27.88 -15.42
C SER A 14 12.59 -27.72 -15.21
N PRO A 15 13.28 -28.70 -14.61
CA PRO A 15 14.74 -28.65 -14.48
C PRO A 15 15.49 -28.43 -15.82
N GLU A 16 14.92 -28.90 -16.93
CA GLU A 16 15.49 -28.77 -18.27
C GLU A 16 15.19 -27.40 -18.92
N SER A 17 14.00 -26.86 -18.70
CA SER A 17 13.57 -25.58 -19.30
C SER A 17 13.94 -24.36 -18.45
N CYS A 18 14.27 -24.56 -17.16
CA CYS A 18 14.50 -23.48 -16.19
C CYS A 18 15.60 -22.50 -16.63
N TYR A 19 16.70 -23.01 -17.19
CA TYR A 19 17.78 -22.16 -17.70
C TYR A 19 17.31 -21.29 -18.88
N LEU A 20 16.55 -21.87 -19.82
CA LEU A 20 16.04 -21.09 -20.95
C LEU A 20 15.03 -20.04 -20.48
N HIS A 21 14.16 -20.36 -19.51
CA HIS A 21 13.31 -19.36 -18.88
C HIS A 21 14.12 -18.23 -18.25
N HIS A 22 15.20 -18.57 -17.53
CA HIS A 22 16.07 -17.57 -16.90
C HIS A 22 16.70 -16.63 -17.93
N GLU A 23 17.30 -17.17 -18.99
CA GLU A 23 17.92 -16.39 -20.06
C GLU A 23 16.91 -15.51 -20.82
N LEU A 24 15.71 -16.04 -21.11
CA LEU A 24 14.67 -15.26 -21.78
C LEU A 24 14.15 -14.11 -20.91
N LEU A 25 14.05 -14.30 -19.60
CA LEU A 25 13.66 -13.23 -18.68
C LEU A 25 14.76 -12.16 -18.57
N ASN A 26 16.04 -12.55 -18.47
CA ASN A 26 17.16 -11.60 -18.50
C ASN A 26 17.18 -10.80 -19.81
N LEU A 27 17.03 -11.49 -20.94
CA LEU A 27 16.92 -10.85 -22.25
C LEU A 27 15.75 -9.87 -22.26
N MET A 28 14.62 -10.23 -21.65
CA MET A 28 13.46 -9.35 -21.60
C MET A 28 13.71 -8.08 -20.79
N LEU A 29 14.32 -8.18 -19.61
CA LEU A 29 14.71 -7.03 -18.79
C LEU A 29 15.61 -6.07 -19.58
N VAL A 30 16.58 -6.62 -20.30
CA VAL A 30 17.50 -5.83 -21.13
C VAL A 30 16.75 -5.12 -22.25
N LEU A 31 15.97 -5.87 -23.04
CA LEU A 31 15.29 -5.33 -24.21
C LEU A 31 14.28 -4.24 -23.83
N MET A 32 13.66 -4.36 -22.65
CA MET A 32 12.72 -3.37 -22.13
C MET A 32 13.41 -2.20 -21.39
N SER A 33 14.70 -2.29 -21.08
CA SER A 33 15.44 -1.23 -20.35
C SER A 33 15.58 0.08 -21.13
N THR A 34 15.24 0.11 -22.42
CA THR A 34 15.19 1.33 -23.25
C THR A 34 14.30 2.44 -22.65
N GLN A 35 13.36 2.09 -21.78
CA GLN A 35 12.55 3.05 -21.02
C GLN A 35 13.37 3.93 -20.08
N LEU A 36 14.50 3.43 -19.56
CA LEU A 36 15.38 4.20 -18.68
C LEU A 36 16.05 5.37 -19.40
N CYS A 37 16.04 5.38 -20.73
CA CYS A 37 16.55 6.47 -21.55
C CYS A 37 15.53 7.59 -21.77
N SER A 38 14.25 7.37 -21.44
CA SER A 38 13.19 8.38 -21.51
C SER A 38 13.01 9.09 -20.17
N GLY A 39 12.43 10.29 -20.19
CA GLY A 39 12.12 11.05 -18.99
C GLY A 39 11.07 10.36 -18.10
N PRO A 40 10.84 10.86 -16.87
CA PRO A 40 9.89 10.25 -15.93
C PRO A 40 8.42 10.29 -16.41
N SER A 41 8.12 11.11 -17.41
CA SER A 41 6.77 11.29 -17.98
C SER A 41 6.75 10.75 -19.40
N PRO A 42 5.86 9.80 -19.74
CA PRO A 42 5.75 9.29 -21.10
C PRO A 42 5.31 10.37 -22.08
N GLU A 43 6.08 10.57 -23.13
CA GLU A 43 5.78 11.51 -24.22
C GLU A 43 5.21 10.77 -25.45
N PRO A 44 4.35 11.41 -26.27
CA PRO A 44 3.83 10.78 -27.49
C PRO A 44 4.91 10.37 -28.52
N LYS A 45 6.12 10.91 -28.39
CA LYS A 45 7.27 10.61 -29.26
C LYS A 45 8.17 9.50 -28.72
N ASP A 46 7.93 9.03 -27.49
CA ASP A 46 8.68 7.92 -26.92
C ASP A 46 8.39 6.64 -27.69
N VAL A 47 9.44 6.02 -28.21
CA VAL A 47 9.36 4.74 -28.95
C VAL A 47 10.26 3.74 -28.26
N HIS A 48 9.67 2.62 -27.83
CA HIS A 48 10.36 1.54 -27.14
C HIS A 48 10.05 0.22 -27.86
N PRO A 49 10.77 -0.11 -28.94
CA PRO A 49 10.35 -1.12 -29.92
C PRO A 49 9.97 -2.48 -29.32
N PHE A 50 10.69 -2.90 -28.27
CA PHE A 50 10.49 -4.21 -27.66
C PHE A 50 9.26 -4.26 -26.76
N ILE A 51 9.08 -3.28 -25.86
CA ILE A 51 7.90 -3.28 -24.99
C ILE A 51 6.65 -2.83 -25.74
N ASP A 52 6.78 -1.93 -26.73
CA ASP A 52 5.71 -1.61 -27.67
C ASP A 52 5.22 -2.86 -28.40
N ALA A 53 6.14 -3.68 -28.91
CA ALA A 53 5.79 -4.96 -29.52
C ALA A 53 5.18 -5.95 -28.51
N ALA A 54 5.56 -5.89 -27.23
CA ALA A 54 4.96 -6.70 -26.18
C ALA A 54 3.51 -6.27 -25.89
N MET A 55 3.18 -4.97 -25.96
CA MET A 55 1.82 -4.45 -25.76
C MET A 55 0.86 -4.82 -26.90
N LEU A 56 1.38 -5.18 -28.08
CA LEU A 56 0.57 -5.56 -29.25
C LEU A 56 0.27 -7.08 -29.33
N GLN A 57 0.52 -7.84 -28.26
CA GLN A 57 0.30 -9.30 -28.28
C GLN A 57 -1.17 -9.69 -28.07
N ASP A 58 -1.53 -10.87 -28.59
CA ASP A 58 -2.85 -11.47 -28.44
C ASP A 58 -3.19 -11.70 -26.95
N SER A 59 -4.45 -11.51 -26.57
CA SER A 59 -4.91 -11.62 -25.17
C SER A 59 -4.59 -12.97 -24.52
N SER A 60 -4.55 -14.06 -25.31
CA SER A 60 -4.21 -15.40 -24.83
C SER A 60 -2.74 -15.53 -24.42
N ILE A 61 -1.84 -14.94 -25.19
CA ILE A 61 -0.41 -14.89 -24.89
C ILE A 61 -0.20 -14.02 -23.65
N VAL A 62 -0.84 -12.85 -23.60
CA VAL A 62 -0.76 -11.94 -22.45
C VAL A 62 -1.19 -12.64 -21.16
N ALA A 63 -2.38 -13.27 -21.15
CA ALA A 63 -2.87 -13.98 -19.97
C ALA A 63 -1.93 -15.11 -19.54
N SER A 64 -1.45 -15.90 -20.49
CA SER A 64 -0.52 -17.00 -20.23
C SER A 64 0.82 -16.53 -19.65
N VAL A 65 1.36 -15.41 -20.15
CA VAL A 65 2.58 -14.79 -19.60
C VAL A 65 2.36 -14.29 -18.19
N VAL A 66 1.32 -13.50 -17.94
CA VAL A 66 1.01 -12.98 -16.58
C VAL A 66 0.85 -14.14 -15.60
N GLN A 67 0.10 -15.18 -15.99
CA GLN A 67 -0.07 -16.39 -15.19
C GLN A 67 1.27 -17.06 -14.86
N LYS A 68 2.14 -17.28 -15.85
CA LYS A 68 3.43 -17.95 -15.61
C LYS A 68 4.34 -17.11 -14.72
N LEU A 69 4.43 -15.80 -14.94
CA LEU A 69 5.28 -14.92 -14.14
C LEU A 69 4.84 -14.91 -12.67
N LEU A 70 3.53 -14.85 -12.41
CA LEU A 70 2.97 -14.97 -11.06
C LEU A 70 3.24 -16.36 -10.45
N LEU A 71 3.06 -17.43 -11.22
CA LEU A 71 3.36 -18.79 -10.74
C LEU A 71 4.85 -18.98 -10.39
N ASN A 72 5.76 -18.37 -11.16
CA ASN A 72 7.19 -18.38 -10.84
C ASN A 72 7.46 -17.62 -9.54
N PHE A 73 6.82 -16.46 -9.34
CA PHE A 73 6.90 -15.70 -8.10
C PHE A 73 6.41 -16.52 -6.90
N VAL A 74 5.27 -17.22 -7.03
CA VAL A 74 4.70 -18.07 -5.98
C VAL A 74 5.56 -19.29 -5.69
N ARG A 75 5.99 -20.03 -6.72
CA ARG A 75 6.70 -21.32 -6.57
C ARG A 75 8.17 -21.15 -6.19
N ARG A 76 8.77 -20.00 -6.48
CA ARG A 76 10.20 -19.71 -6.29
C ARG A 76 11.13 -20.87 -6.71
N PRO A 77 11.04 -21.33 -7.97
CA PRO A 77 11.82 -22.48 -8.44
C PRO A 77 13.32 -22.20 -8.34
N GLN A 78 14.05 -23.12 -7.74
CA GLN A 78 15.51 -23.01 -7.64
C GLN A 78 16.14 -23.52 -8.93
N ILE A 79 17.14 -22.79 -9.43
CA ILE A 79 17.97 -23.27 -10.52
C ILE A 79 18.86 -24.39 -9.95
N PRO A 80 18.82 -25.62 -10.47
CA PRO A 80 19.61 -26.72 -9.94
C PRO A 80 21.10 -26.35 -9.86
N SER A 81 21.68 -26.34 -8.65
CA SER A 81 23.08 -25.95 -8.45
C SER A 81 24.09 -27.08 -8.67
N ASN A 82 23.70 -28.25 -9.16
CA ASN A 82 24.58 -29.42 -9.22
C ASN A 82 24.75 -30.01 -10.61
N GLY A 83 26.03 -30.25 -10.92
CA GLY A 83 26.48 -31.19 -11.93
C GLY A 83 26.96 -30.48 -13.18
N SER A 84 28.20 -30.01 -13.16
CA SER A 84 29.09 -29.90 -14.31
C SER A 84 28.62 -30.63 -15.58
N HIS A 85 27.78 -30.01 -16.43
CA HIS A 85 27.41 -30.47 -17.78
C HIS A 85 26.67 -29.34 -18.54
N PRO A 86 26.67 -29.29 -19.88
CA PRO A 86 27.75 -29.38 -20.84
C PRO A 86 27.79 -28.08 -21.67
N VAL A 87 27.87 -26.91 -21.03
CA VAL A 87 28.26 -25.68 -21.76
C VAL A 87 29.79 -25.54 -21.79
N PHE A 88 30.47 -26.16 -20.83
CA PHE A 88 31.92 -26.28 -20.77
C PHE A 88 32.28 -27.69 -20.30
N SER A 89 32.09 -28.71 -21.15
CA SER A 89 33.07 -29.81 -21.13
C SER A 89 34.33 -29.25 -21.75
N ASP A 90 35.47 -29.40 -21.08
CA ASP A 90 36.82 -29.00 -21.51
C ASP A 90 37.33 -29.79 -22.74
N ASP A 91 36.40 -30.27 -23.57
CA ASP A 91 36.63 -30.97 -24.80
C ASP A 91 36.11 -30.10 -25.96
N GLY A 92 36.87 -29.06 -26.26
CA GLY A 92 37.03 -28.40 -27.58
C GLY A 92 35.82 -28.00 -28.43
N GLY A 93 34.57 -28.17 -27.97
CA GLY A 93 33.37 -28.01 -28.77
C GLY A 93 32.56 -26.75 -28.39
N PRO A 94 32.13 -25.93 -29.36
CA PRO A 94 31.33 -24.74 -29.06
C PRO A 94 29.93 -25.12 -28.54
N GLY A 95 29.52 -24.45 -27.46
CA GLY A 95 28.22 -24.61 -26.80
C GLY A 95 27.03 -24.24 -27.71
N VAL A 96 25.82 -24.64 -27.32
CA VAL A 96 24.60 -24.57 -28.16
C VAL A 96 24.31 -23.13 -28.66
N LEU A 97 24.55 -22.11 -27.84
CA LEU A 97 24.39 -20.70 -28.23
C LEU A 97 25.55 -20.17 -29.10
N GLN A 98 26.73 -20.80 -29.02
CA GLN A 98 27.89 -20.50 -29.86
C GLN A 98 27.79 -21.16 -31.25
N ARG A 99 26.91 -22.17 -31.41
CA ARG A 99 26.54 -22.75 -32.71
C ARG A 99 25.51 -21.92 -33.48
N VAL A 100 24.87 -20.94 -32.84
CA VAL A 100 24.03 -19.95 -33.52
C VAL A 100 24.94 -18.87 -34.08
N GLY A 101 25.44 -19.10 -35.29
CA GLY A 101 26.36 -18.20 -35.98
C GLY A 101 25.77 -16.80 -36.25
N SER A 102 26.65 -15.80 -36.13
CA SER A 102 26.53 -14.40 -36.58
C SER A 102 25.64 -13.47 -35.74
N ALA A 103 26.26 -12.37 -35.27
CA ALA A 103 25.68 -11.14 -34.69
C ALA A 103 24.74 -11.25 -33.47
N ALA A 104 23.76 -12.17 -33.46
CA ALA A 104 22.76 -12.31 -32.41
C ALA A 104 23.35 -12.73 -31.05
N ALA A 105 24.41 -13.53 -31.05
CA ALA A 105 25.10 -13.93 -29.82
C ALA A 105 25.67 -12.74 -29.04
N ASN A 106 26.18 -11.71 -29.72
CA ASN A 106 26.68 -10.48 -29.08
C ASN A 106 25.55 -9.61 -28.50
N PHE A 107 24.37 -9.59 -29.15
CA PHE A 107 23.19 -8.89 -28.61
C PHE A 107 22.58 -9.57 -27.38
N VAL A 108 22.78 -10.88 -27.21
CA VAL A 108 22.27 -11.64 -26.06
C VAL A 108 23.29 -11.70 -24.91
N LEU A 109 24.59 -11.87 -25.23
CA LEU A 109 25.65 -12.04 -24.23
C LEU A 109 26.12 -10.73 -23.60
N LEU A 110 26.17 -9.63 -24.36
CA LEU A 110 26.68 -8.35 -23.84
C LEU A 110 25.79 -7.78 -22.73
N PRO A 111 24.44 -7.86 -22.83
CA PRO A 111 23.57 -7.48 -21.74
C PRO A 111 23.60 -8.44 -20.55
N TYR A 112 23.81 -9.74 -20.79
CA TYR A 112 23.99 -10.74 -19.74
C TYR A 112 25.18 -10.42 -18.83
N TYR A 113 26.33 -10.03 -19.40
CA TYR A 113 27.51 -9.62 -18.62
C TYR A 113 27.28 -8.32 -17.84
N THR A 114 26.58 -7.34 -18.42
CA THR A 114 26.27 -6.09 -17.74
C THR A 114 25.28 -6.29 -16.60
N PHE A 115 24.20 -7.06 -16.81
CA PHE A 115 23.20 -7.32 -15.78
C PHE A 115 23.73 -8.17 -14.62
N ASN A 116 24.51 -9.23 -14.91
CA ASN A 116 25.17 -10.01 -13.86
C ASN A 116 26.14 -9.17 -13.02
N TYR A 117 26.79 -8.16 -13.59
CA TYR A 117 27.65 -7.24 -12.85
C TYR A 117 26.85 -6.31 -11.91
N PHE A 118 25.63 -5.90 -12.28
CA PHE A 118 24.78 -5.04 -11.45
C PHE A 118 23.94 -5.78 -10.40
N VAL A 119 23.53 -7.02 -10.68
CA VAL A 119 22.61 -7.79 -9.81
C VAL A 119 23.33 -8.70 -8.81
N SER A 120 24.62 -8.98 -9.00
CA SER A 120 25.40 -9.79 -8.04
C SER A 120 25.81 -9.05 -6.76
N ALA A 121 25.37 -7.81 -6.54
CA ALA A 121 25.70 -7.02 -5.34
C ALA A 121 24.87 -7.32 -4.08
N SER A 122 23.87 -8.22 -4.14
CA SER A 122 23.05 -8.61 -2.97
C SER A 122 23.17 -10.11 -2.65
N ALA A 123 24.37 -10.54 -2.26
CA ALA A 123 24.58 -11.87 -1.72
C ALA A 123 24.24 -11.89 -0.22
N GLU A 124 23.02 -12.28 0.13
CA GLU A 124 22.68 -12.92 1.42
C GLU A 124 21.25 -13.50 1.39
N GLY A 125 21.15 -14.82 1.17
CA GLY A 125 19.91 -15.60 1.21
C GLY A 125 19.60 -16.32 -0.09
N ALA A 126 19.14 -17.58 -0.01
CA ALA A 126 18.80 -18.44 -1.14
C ALA A 126 17.58 -17.92 -1.95
N THR A 127 17.74 -16.83 -2.69
CA THR A 127 16.69 -16.25 -3.52
C THR A 127 16.60 -16.96 -4.86
N SER A 128 15.37 -17.25 -5.30
CA SER A 128 15.11 -17.81 -6.62
C SER A 128 15.25 -16.68 -7.65
N GLN A 129 16.41 -16.60 -8.30
CA GLN A 129 16.70 -15.58 -9.30
C GLN A 129 15.66 -15.58 -10.46
N LEU A 130 15.09 -16.75 -10.78
CA LEU A 130 14.00 -16.86 -11.75
C LEU A 130 12.73 -16.16 -11.28
N ALA A 131 12.36 -16.32 -10.00
CA ALA A 131 11.18 -15.66 -9.43
C ALA A 131 11.36 -14.15 -9.38
N ASP A 132 12.54 -13.69 -8.97
CA ASP A 132 12.84 -12.26 -8.87
C ASP A 132 12.83 -11.60 -10.26
N ASN A 133 13.45 -12.23 -11.26
CA ASN A 133 13.40 -11.76 -12.65
C ASN A 133 11.98 -11.83 -13.23
N SER A 134 11.20 -12.86 -12.90
CA SER A 134 9.80 -12.98 -13.34
C SER A 134 8.96 -11.82 -12.80
N LEU A 135 9.15 -11.48 -11.53
CA LEU A 135 8.49 -10.35 -10.89
C LEU A 135 8.89 -9.03 -11.54
N LEU A 136 10.18 -8.79 -11.78
CA LEU A 136 10.63 -7.55 -12.43
C LEU A 136 10.06 -7.39 -13.84
N VAL A 137 10.09 -8.45 -14.66
CA VAL A 137 9.49 -8.44 -16.00
C VAL A 137 7.99 -8.16 -15.92
N LEU A 138 7.28 -8.81 -14.98
CA LEU A 138 5.86 -8.57 -14.78
C LEU A 138 5.58 -7.10 -14.41
N LEU A 139 6.34 -6.53 -13.48
CA LEU A 139 6.18 -5.15 -13.03
C LEU A 139 6.41 -4.15 -14.16
N ILE A 140 7.42 -4.37 -15.00
CA ILE A 140 7.69 -3.55 -16.20
C ILE A 140 6.49 -3.63 -17.16
N LEU A 141 5.99 -4.84 -17.41
CA LEU A 141 4.86 -5.06 -18.32
C LEU A 141 3.58 -4.39 -17.84
N ILE A 142 3.20 -4.53 -16.56
CA ILE A 142 1.92 -4.01 -16.05
C ILE A 142 1.95 -2.49 -15.79
N HIS A 143 3.12 -1.90 -15.52
CA HIS A 143 3.23 -0.47 -15.23
C HIS A 143 3.59 0.38 -16.45
N TYR A 144 3.88 -0.24 -17.60
CA TYR A 144 4.13 0.52 -18.81
C TYR A 144 2.91 1.33 -19.24
N ARG A 145 3.15 2.60 -19.56
CA ARG A 145 2.14 3.53 -20.11
C ARG A 145 2.68 4.14 -21.39
N LYS A 146 1.90 4.01 -22.46
CA LYS A 146 2.19 4.63 -23.76
C LYS A 146 1.23 5.79 -24.01
N CYS A 147 1.76 6.98 -24.23
CA CYS A 147 0.96 8.18 -24.51
C CYS A 147 0.44 8.17 -25.95
N ILE A 148 -0.81 8.58 -26.15
CA ILE A 148 -1.47 8.68 -27.45
C ILE A 148 -1.19 10.05 -28.05
N SER A 149 -0.76 10.09 -29.32
CA SER A 149 -0.72 11.33 -30.09
C SER A 149 -2.12 11.68 -30.58
N MET A 150 -2.60 12.91 -30.33
CA MET A 150 -3.94 13.39 -30.73
C MET A 150 -4.23 13.31 -32.25
N ASN A 151 -3.25 12.95 -33.09
CA ASN A 151 -3.41 12.81 -34.54
C ASN A 151 -3.63 11.36 -35.02
N GLU A 152 -3.57 10.34 -34.16
CA GLU A 152 -3.90 8.96 -34.52
C GLU A 152 -5.38 8.67 -34.24
N SER A 153 -6.18 8.61 -35.31
CA SER A 153 -7.58 8.20 -35.23
C SER A 153 -7.70 6.72 -34.85
N ILE A 154 -8.50 6.45 -33.82
CA ILE A 154 -8.86 5.09 -33.39
C ILE A 154 -9.72 4.44 -34.48
N PRO A 155 -9.47 3.19 -34.93
CA PRO A 155 -10.48 2.42 -35.63
C PRO A 155 -11.49 1.90 -34.62
N THR A 156 -12.53 2.67 -34.32
CA THR A 156 -13.64 2.26 -33.45
C THR A 156 -14.61 1.37 -34.21
N ASN A 157 -14.52 0.05 -33.97
CA ASN A 157 -15.67 -0.84 -34.08
C ASN A 157 -16.20 -1.08 -32.66
N GLY A 158 -17.24 -0.34 -32.27
CA GLY A 158 -17.94 -0.53 -31.00
C GLY A 158 -18.74 0.69 -30.62
N VAL A 159 -20.06 0.63 -30.84
CA VAL A 159 -21.04 1.64 -30.49
C VAL A 159 -21.18 1.71 -28.96
N TYR A 160 -20.82 2.84 -28.36
CA TYR A 160 -21.39 3.30 -27.09
C TYR A 160 -21.61 4.82 -27.19
N MET A 161 -22.88 5.20 -27.08
CA MET A 161 -23.29 6.59 -26.87
C MET A 161 -22.80 7.02 -25.50
N SER A 162 -22.01 8.09 -25.42
CA SER A 162 -21.71 8.75 -24.16
C SER A 162 -21.97 10.24 -24.32
N ASP A 163 -22.80 10.75 -23.41
CA ASP A 163 -23.26 12.12 -23.36
C ASP A 163 -22.08 13.10 -23.28
N SER A 164 -22.04 13.99 -24.25
CA SER A 164 -21.16 15.16 -24.25
C SER A 164 -21.54 16.08 -23.09
N ASN A 165 -20.71 16.18 -22.05
CA ASN A 165 -20.44 17.41 -21.30
C ASN A 165 -19.43 17.21 -20.15
N THR A 166 -18.14 17.10 -20.48
CA THR A 166 -17.07 17.51 -19.57
C THR A 166 -15.88 18.03 -20.39
N ASN A 167 -15.63 19.33 -20.33
CA ASN A 167 -14.42 19.95 -20.86
C ASN A 167 -13.20 19.51 -20.02
N VAL A 168 -12.60 18.38 -20.36
CA VAL A 168 -11.28 17.94 -19.86
C VAL A 168 -10.38 17.82 -21.08
N LYS A 169 -9.75 18.92 -21.49
CA LYS A 169 -9.00 18.98 -22.76
C LYS A 169 -7.49 18.79 -22.62
N ASP A 170 -6.95 18.57 -21.41
CA ASP A 170 -5.49 18.55 -21.17
C ASP A 170 -4.94 17.30 -20.46
N ALA A 171 -5.74 16.25 -20.25
CA ALA A 171 -5.19 14.99 -19.73
C ALA A 171 -4.54 14.17 -20.86
N PRO A 172 -3.28 13.71 -20.72
CA PRO A 172 -2.67 12.82 -21.70
C PRO A 172 -3.47 11.52 -21.78
N ALA A 173 -3.97 11.20 -22.98
CA ALA A 173 -4.64 9.93 -23.23
C ALA A 173 -3.57 8.82 -23.33
N PHE A 174 -3.79 7.67 -22.67
CA PHE A 174 -2.86 6.54 -22.69
C PHE A 174 -3.50 5.33 -23.37
N HIS A 175 -2.68 4.52 -24.04
CA HIS A 175 -3.12 3.21 -24.53
C HIS A 175 -3.49 2.29 -23.36
N GLU A 176 -4.50 1.45 -23.56
CA GLU A 176 -4.85 0.39 -22.60
C GLU A 176 -3.71 -0.62 -22.50
N ASN A 177 -3.25 -0.92 -21.28
CA ASN A 177 -2.21 -1.89 -21.05
C ASN A 177 -2.82 -3.30 -20.88
N PRO A 178 -2.59 -4.24 -21.84
CA PRO A 178 -3.23 -5.55 -21.79
C PRO A 178 -2.71 -6.42 -20.64
N TYR A 179 -1.46 -6.26 -20.19
CA TYR A 179 -0.91 -7.02 -19.06
C TYR A 179 -1.50 -6.54 -17.74
N CYS A 180 -1.67 -5.23 -17.57
CA CYS A 180 -2.37 -4.64 -16.42
C CYS A 180 -3.83 -5.12 -16.38
N LYS A 181 -4.53 -5.08 -17.52
CA LYS A 181 -5.89 -5.63 -17.64
C LYS A 181 -5.96 -7.12 -17.29
N ALA A 182 -5.00 -7.91 -17.74
CA ALA A 182 -4.94 -9.34 -17.44
C ALA A 182 -4.68 -9.62 -15.94
N LEU A 183 -3.84 -8.81 -15.29
CA LEU A 183 -3.62 -8.89 -13.83
C LEU A 183 -4.88 -8.51 -13.04
N ASN A 184 -5.54 -7.41 -13.43
CA ASN A 184 -6.75 -6.92 -12.77
C ASN A 184 -7.93 -7.89 -12.88
N ASN A 185 -8.00 -8.67 -13.97
CA ASN A 185 -9.03 -9.67 -14.20
C ASN A 185 -8.60 -11.11 -13.81
N ALA A 186 -7.47 -11.27 -13.11
CA ALA A 186 -7.04 -12.59 -12.66
C ALA A 186 -8.03 -13.14 -11.62
N LYS A 187 -8.34 -14.43 -11.70
CA LYS A 187 -9.31 -15.12 -10.83
C LYS A 187 -8.66 -16.22 -10.01
N ASP A 188 -9.22 -16.45 -8.83
CA ASP A 188 -8.86 -17.60 -8.00
C ASP A 188 -9.33 -18.92 -8.63
N ILE A 189 -8.55 -19.98 -8.47
CA ILE A 189 -8.87 -21.31 -9.00
C ILE A 189 -10.05 -21.96 -8.25
N GLN A 190 -10.29 -21.62 -6.97
CA GLN A 190 -11.30 -22.28 -6.14
C GLN A 190 -12.69 -21.65 -6.26
N PHE A 191 -12.77 -20.36 -6.62
CA PHE A 191 -14.03 -19.61 -6.74
C PHE A 191 -14.63 -19.60 -8.17
N ASP A 192 -14.15 -20.48 -9.05
CA ASP A 192 -14.81 -20.76 -10.34
C ASP A 192 -16.08 -21.60 -10.07
N HIS A 193 -17.06 -21.00 -9.36
CA HIS A 193 -18.45 -21.41 -9.54
C HIS A 193 -18.75 -21.11 -11.00
N ALA A 194 -18.62 -22.15 -11.82
CA ALA A 194 -18.98 -22.12 -13.21
C ALA A 194 -20.30 -21.33 -13.34
N ASP A 195 -20.26 -20.24 -14.11
CA ASP A 195 -21.45 -19.69 -14.72
C ASP A 195 -22.12 -20.83 -15.50
N VAL A 196 -22.98 -21.59 -14.82
CA VAL A 196 -23.88 -22.60 -15.41
C VAL A 196 -24.94 -21.90 -16.29
N GLU A 197 -24.95 -20.57 -16.34
CA GLU A 197 -25.78 -19.78 -17.23
C GLU A 197 -24.95 -19.14 -18.36
N GLY A 198 -24.58 -19.96 -19.34
CA GLY A 198 -24.89 -19.70 -20.75
C GLY A 198 -24.44 -18.41 -21.45
N ASN A 199 -23.53 -17.60 -20.90
CA ASN A 199 -23.02 -16.39 -21.56
C ASN A 199 -21.48 -16.26 -21.45
N ALA A 200 -20.77 -17.26 -21.98
CA ALA A 200 -19.31 -17.24 -22.06
C ALA A 200 -18.81 -16.24 -23.13
N GLN A 201 -18.76 -14.95 -22.78
CA GLN A 201 -17.85 -13.98 -23.39
C GLN A 201 -16.48 -13.96 -22.68
N ASN A 202 -16.07 -15.09 -22.09
CA ASN A 202 -14.84 -15.15 -21.31
C ASN A 202 -13.66 -15.35 -22.27
N GLY A 203 -13.04 -14.23 -22.66
CA GLY A 203 -11.69 -14.22 -23.20
C GLY A 203 -10.69 -14.93 -22.26
N PRO A 204 -9.44 -15.11 -22.68
CA PRO A 204 -8.43 -15.79 -21.87
C PRO A 204 -8.22 -15.10 -20.51
N VAL A 205 -8.55 -15.81 -19.42
CA VAL A 205 -8.47 -15.32 -18.03
C VAL A 205 -7.25 -15.92 -17.32
N VAL A 206 -6.52 -15.09 -16.60
CA VAL A 206 -5.40 -15.51 -15.72
C VAL A 206 -5.97 -16.25 -14.51
N ARG A 207 -5.58 -17.51 -14.31
CA ARG A 207 -6.05 -18.33 -13.17
C ARG A 207 -4.88 -18.74 -12.27
N LEU A 208 -4.97 -18.48 -10.97
CA LEU A 208 -3.97 -18.90 -9.99
C LEU A 208 -4.58 -19.03 -8.60
N SER A 209 -3.91 -19.76 -7.69
CA SER A 209 -4.37 -19.83 -6.30
C SER A 209 -4.02 -18.52 -5.59
N PHE A 210 -5.05 -17.77 -5.21
CA PHE A 210 -4.91 -16.58 -4.38
C PHE A 210 -4.36 -16.91 -3.00
N ALA A 211 -4.66 -18.09 -2.46
CA ALA A 211 -4.06 -18.57 -1.22
C ALA A 211 -2.54 -18.63 -1.32
N SER A 212 -2.01 -19.32 -2.33
CA SER A 212 -0.56 -19.43 -2.52
C SER A 212 0.08 -18.08 -2.87
N LEU A 213 -0.61 -17.22 -3.63
CA LEU A 213 -0.14 -15.87 -3.93
C LEU A 213 -0.05 -15.00 -2.67
N PHE A 214 -1.07 -15.06 -1.81
CA PHE A 214 -1.10 -14.35 -0.53
C PHE A 214 0.05 -14.78 0.39
N ASP A 215 0.29 -16.08 0.52
CA ASP A 215 1.39 -16.61 1.34
C ASP A 215 2.76 -16.19 0.76
N ALA A 216 2.92 -16.27 -0.56
CA ALA A 216 4.15 -15.83 -1.24
C ALA A 216 4.41 -14.33 -1.03
N LEU A 217 3.38 -13.48 -1.16
CA LEU A 217 3.49 -12.05 -0.86
C LEU A 217 3.91 -11.83 0.59
N GLY A 218 3.23 -12.44 1.56
CA GLY A 218 3.55 -12.32 2.99
C GLY A 218 5.02 -12.62 3.32
N THR A 219 5.61 -13.62 2.67
CA THR A 219 7.03 -13.98 2.88
C THR A 219 8.02 -13.04 2.18
N CYS A 220 7.64 -12.40 1.07
CA CYS A 220 8.54 -11.62 0.21
C CYS A 220 8.42 -10.10 0.40
N LEU A 221 7.60 -9.63 1.36
CA LEU A 221 7.30 -8.20 1.52
C LEU A 221 8.49 -7.32 1.91
N LYS A 222 9.63 -7.90 2.32
CA LYS A 222 10.86 -7.13 2.57
C LYS A 222 11.40 -6.45 1.30
N ASP A 223 11.11 -7.03 0.13
CA ASP A 223 11.56 -6.57 -1.18
C ASP A 223 10.60 -5.53 -1.77
N GLU A 224 11.13 -4.40 -2.27
CA GLU A 224 10.31 -3.31 -2.83
C GLU A 224 9.42 -3.76 -4.00
N SER A 225 9.94 -4.62 -4.87
CA SER A 225 9.19 -5.19 -6.00
C SER A 225 7.96 -5.98 -5.56
N SER A 226 8.07 -6.74 -4.46
CA SER A 226 6.95 -7.53 -3.90
C SER A 226 5.89 -6.61 -3.29
N VAL A 227 6.30 -5.52 -2.64
CA VAL A 227 5.39 -4.49 -2.14
C VAL A 227 4.63 -3.84 -3.29
N LEU A 228 5.32 -3.53 -4.40
CA LEU A 228 4.68 -2.96 -5.59
C LEU A 228 3.68 -3.93 -6.21
N LEU A 229 4.00 -5.22 -6.31
CA LEU A 229 3.04 -6.23 -6.77
C LEU A 229 1.81 -6.32 -5.87
N LEU A 230 2.00 -6.33 -4.54
CA LEU A 230 0.88 -6.33 -3.59
C LEU A 230 -0.01 -5.09 -3.81
N TYR A 231 0.60 -3.91 -3.97
CA TYR A 231 -0.14 -2.69 -4.29
C TYR A 231 -0.93 -2.84 -5.60
N SER A 232 -0.31 -3.29 -6.68
CA SER A 232 -0.99 -3.46 -7.98
C SER A 232 -2.19 -4.41 -7.88
N LEU A 233 -2.06 -5.51 -7.14
CA LEU A 233 -3.12 -6.49 -6.94
C LEU A 233 -4.26 -5.93 -6.08
N VAL A 234 -3.95 -5.36 -4.90
CA VAL A 234 -4.95 -4.84 -3.96
C VAL A 234 -5.70 -3.63 -4.53
N HIS A 235 -5.04 -2.81 -5.35
CA HIS A 235 -5.64 -1.65 -5.99
C HIS A 235 -6.39 -1.99 -7.28
N GLY A 236 -5.86 -2.92 -8.09
CA GLY A 236 -6.33 -3.17 -9.45
C GLY A 236 -7.23 -4.40 -9.61
N ASN A 237 -7.12 -5.40 -8.76
CA ASN A 237 -7.87 -6.65 -8.84
C ASN A 237 -8.86 -6.76 -7.67
N CYS A 238 -10.13 -6.45 -7.95
CA CYS A 238 -11.20 -6.48 -6.95
C CYS A 238 -11.38 -7.87 -6.32
N ASP A 239 -11.27 -8.94 -7.11
CA ASP A 239 -11.42 -10.32 -6.61
C ASP A 239 -10.31 -10.67 -5.59
N PHE A 240 -9.07 -10.26 -5.87
CA PHE A 240 -7.95 -10.46 -4.95
C PHE A 240 -8.06 -9.56 -3.72
N GLN A 241 -8.52 -8.32 -3.89
CA GLN A 241 -8.78 -7.42 -2.77
C GLN A 241 -9.84 -8.03 -1.82
N GLU A 242 -10.98 -8.46 -2.35
CA GLU A 242 -12.04 -9.11 -1.58
C GLU A 242 -11.53 -10.37 -0.89
N TYR A 243 -10.76 -11.20 -1.60
CA TYR A 243 -10.10 -12.37 -1.03
C TYR A 243 -9.24 -12.01 0.19
N VAL A 244 -8.43 -10.94 0.12
CA VAL A 244 -7.62 -10.48 1.26
C VAL A 244 -8.50 -10.01 2.43
N LEU A 245 -9.58 -9.26 2.14
CA LEU A 245 -10.46 -8.68 3.17
C LEU A 245 -11.19 -9.73 4.01
N VAL A 246 -11.51 -10.89 3.44
CA VAL A 246 -12.24 -11.97 4.14
C VAL A 246 -11.33 -12.98 4.86
N ARG A 247 -10.00 -12.85 4.75
CA ARG A 247 -9.07 -13.79 5.41
C ARG A 247 -9.07 -13.65 6.93
N THR A 248 -8.84 -14.78 7.61
CA THR A 248 -8.73 -14.86 9.07
C THR A 248 -7.30 -14.76 9.58
N ASP A 249 -6.31 -15.05 8.74
CA ASP A 249 -4.88 -15.06 9.01
C ASP A 249 -4.18 -13.83 8.40
N LEU A 250 -4.77 -12.65 8.67
CA LEU A 250 -4.27 -11.37 8.18
C LEU A 250 -2.86 -11.03 8.70
N ASP A 251 -2.42 -11.66 9.79
CA ASP A 251 -1.07 -11.50 10.32
C ASP A 251 0.01 -11.97 9.35
N THR A 252 -0.26 -12.97 8.49
CA THR A 252 0.66 -13.38 7.40
C THR A 252 1.06 -12.20 6.50
N LEU A 253 0.14 -11.28 6.23
CA LEU A 253 0.37 -10.10 5.40
C LEU A 253 0.74 -8.85 6.23
N LEU A 254 0.01 -8.61 7.32
CA LEU A 254 0.13 -7.35 8.08
C LEU A 254 1.36 -7.34 8.99
N MET A 255 1.81 -8.47 9.54
CA MET A 255 3.02 -8.51 10.37
C MET A 255 4.27 -7.98 9.65
N PRO A 256 4.62 -8.46 8.43
CA PRO A 256 5.78 -7.93 7.71
C PRO A 256 5.59 -6.46 7.30
N ILE A 257 4.37 -6.02 6.95
CA ILE A 257 4.08 -4.60 6.67
C ILE A 257 4.38 -3.73 7.90
N LEU A 258 3.88 -4.15 9.06
CA LEU A 258 4.05 -3.42 10.32
C LEU A 258 5.52 -3.40 10.77
N GLU A 259 6.25 -4.49 10.59
CA GLU A 259 7.69 -4.56 10.89
C GLU A 259 8.50 -3.61 9.98
N MET A 260 8.13 -3.49 8.70
CA MET A 260 8.78 -2.53 7.80
C MET A 260 8.48 -1.08 8.16
N LEU A 261 7.23 -0.75 8.52
CA LEU A 261 6.86 0.58 9.00
C LEU A 261 7.53 0.91 10.34
N TYR A 262 7.69 -0.08 11.22
CA TYR A 262 8.46 0.07 12.46
C TYR A 262 9.93 0.43 12.19
N ASN A 263 10.51 -0.15 11.13
CA ASN A 263 11.86 0.10 10.65
C ASN A 263 11.94 1.19 9.56
N ALA A 264 10.96 2.11 9.49
CA ALA A 264 10.86 3.13 8.43
C ALA A 264 12.15 3.94 8.21
N SER A 265 12.98 4.16 9.24
CA SER A 265 14.24 4.88 9.10
C SER A 265 15.29 4.19 8.20
N ARG A 266 15.08 2.91 7.87
CA ARG A 266 15.96 2.11 6.99
C ARG A 266 15.33 1.85 5.62
N LYS A 267 14.16 2.43 5.34
CA LYS A 267 13.37 2.17 4.13
C LYS A 267 13.30 3.44 3.27
N THR A 268 13.10 3.27 1.97
CA THR A 268 12.88 4.40 1.06
C THR A 268 11.51 5.03 1.31
N SER A 269 11.36 6.33 1.03
CA SER A 269 10.06 7.01 1.14
C SER A 269 9.00 6.32 0.28
N ASN A 270 9.37 5.89 -0.93
CA ASN A 270 8.48 5.17 -1.86
C ASN A 270 7.96 3.87 -1.24
N GLN A 271 8.83 3.07 -0.61
CA GLN A 271 8.41 1.85 0.06
C GLN A 271 7.47 2.16 1.23
N ILE A 272 7.77 3.17 2.05
CA ILE A 272 6.88 3.58 3.16
C ILE A 272 5.50 4.00 2.61
N TYR A 273 5.48 4.77 1.52
CA TYR A 273 4.23 5.21 0.89
C TYR A 273 3.39 4.05 0.38
N MET A 274 3.99 3.11 -0.35
CA MET A 274 3.25 1.94 -0.83
C MET A 274 2.64 1.15 0.32
N LEU A 275 3.40 0.93 1.41
CA LEU A 275 2.90 0.23 2.59
C LEU A 275 1.72 0.96 3.25
N LEU A 276 1.81 2.29 3.39
CA LEU A 276 0.71 3.09 3.94
C LEU A 276 -0.51 3.11 3.02
N ILE A 277 -0.32 3.17 1.70
CA ILE A 277 -1.42 3.13 0.73
C ILE A 277 -2.11 1.76 0.76
N ILE A 278 -1.36 0.66 0.84
CA ILE A 278 -1.93 -0.69 0.99
C ILE A 278 -2.76 -0.76 2.27
N LEU A 279 -2.22 -0.32 3.41
CA LEU A 279 -2.98 -0.27 4.66
C LEU A 279 -4.21 0.63 4.56
N LEU A 280 -4.11 1.76 3.86
CA LEU A 280 -5.22 2.68 3.65
C LEU A 280 -6.33 2.02 2.85
N ILE A 281 -6.02 1.38 1.72
CA ILE A 281 -7.00 0.66 0.89
C ILE A 281 -7.70 -0.42 1.71
N LEU A 282 -6.95 -1.26 2.44
CA LEU A 282 -7.53 -2.33 3.25
C LEU A 282 -8.38 -1.78 4.40
N SER A 283 -7.92 -0.70 5.06
CA SER A 283 -8.65 -0.08 6.17
C SER A 283 -9.96 0.57 5.76
N GLN A 284 -10.25 0.80 4.47
CA GLN A 284 -11.55 1.33 4.06
C GLN A 284 -12.69 0.34 4.31
N ASP A 285 -12.40 -0.95 4.40
CA ASP A 285 -13.40 -1.97 4.69
C ASP A 285 -13.63 -2.16 6.20
N SER A 286 -14.90 -2.13 6.58
CA SER A 286 -15.33 -2.29 7.98
C SER A 286 -15.09 -3.70 8.52
N THR A 287 -15.16 -4.73 7.67
CA THR A 287 -14.96 -6.13 8.07
C THR A 287 -13.50 -6.38 8.41
N PHE A 288 -12.58 -5.91 7.57
CA PHE A 288 -11.16 -5.90 7.83
C PHE A 288 -10.83 -5.23 9.16
N ASN A 289 -11.34 -4.02 9.40
CA ASN A 289 -11.09 -3.30 10.65
C ASN A 289 -11.58 -4.07 11.88
N ALA A 290 -12.76 -4.70 11.80
CA ALA A 290 -13.27 -5.53 12.89
C ALA A 290 -12.42 -6.81 13.10
N SER A 291 -11.94 -7.43 12.02
CA SER A 291 -11.15 -8.67 12.04
C SER A 291 -9.77 -8.47 12.65
N VAL A 292 -9.05 -7.40 12.31
CA VAL A 292 -7.70 -7.15 12.86
C VAL A 292 -7.70 -6.98 14.39
N HIS A 293 -8.79 -6.45 14.97
CA HIS A 293 -8.90 -6.33 16.42
C HIS A 293 -9.25 -7.65 17.13
N LYS A 294 -9.79 -8.64 16.42
CA LYS A 294 -10.09 -9.98 16.96
C LYS A 294 -8.89 -10.93 16.89
N LEU A 295 -7.96 -10.69 15.96
CA LEU A 295 -6.76 -11.51 15.80
C LEU A 295 -5.76 -11.21 16.93
N VAL A 296 -5.54 -12.19 17.81
CA VAL A 296 -4.63 -12.07 18.97
C VAL A 296 -3.27 -12.64 18.63
N LEU A 297 -2.24 -11.81 18.77
CA LEU A 297 -0.85 -12.19 18.55
C LEU A 297 -0.24 -12.71 19.87
N PRO A 298 0.38 -13.91 19.87
CA PRO A 298 1.07 -14.43 21.05
C PRO A 298 2.20 -13.50 21.53
N SER A 299 3.04 -13.06 20.61
CA SER A 299 4.14 -12.12 20.86
C SER A 299 4.55 -11.36 19.60
N VAL A 300 5.22 -10.21 19.79
CA VAL A 300 5.79 -9.40 18.70
C VAL A 300 7.28 -9.16 18.99
N PRO A 301 8.18 -10.07 18.56
CA PRO A 301 9.58 -10.07 19.01
C PRO A 301 10.42 -8.90 18.49
N TRP A 302 10.06 -8.33 17.34
CA TRP A 302 10.79 -7.21 16.73
C TRP A 302 10.44 -5.84 17.36
N TYR A 303 9.39 -5.74 18.18
CA TYR A 303 8.99 -4.49 18.83
C TYR A 303 9.78 -4.29 20.13
N GLN A 304 10.57 -3.21 20.22
CA GLN A 304 11.61 -3.10 21.27
C GLN A 304 11.21 -2.22 22.46
N GLU A 305 10.26 -1.30 22.30
CA GLU A 305 9.93 -0.33 23.36
C GLU A 305 9.14 -0.95 24.52
N ARG A 306 8.44 -2.06 24.26
CA ARG A 306 7.65 -2.77 25.27
C ARG A 306 7.40 -4.21 24.84
N LEU A 307 7.48 -5.13 25.77
CA LEU A 307 7.04 -6.51 25.55
C LEU A 307 5.53 -6.55 25.25
N MET A 308 5.18 -6.93 24.02
CA MET A 308 3.81 -7.12 23.57
C MET A 308 3.46 -8.61 23.63
N HIS A 309 2.71 -9.01 24.65
CA HIS A 309 2.16 -10.36 24.77
C HIS A 309 0.64 -10.31 24.69
N GLN A 310 0.04 -11.26 23.98
CA GLN A 310 -1.43 -11.37 23.87
C GLN A 310 -2.09 -10.06 23.42
N THR A 311 -1.47 -9.34 22.49
CA THR A 311 -2.00 -8.09 21.93
C THR A 311 -2.78 -8.39 20.66
N SER A 312 -3.88 -7.66 20.41
CA SER A 312 -4.52 -7.76 19.09
C SER A 312 -3.65 -7.12 18.01
N LEU A 313 -3.75 -7.65 16.79
CA LEU A 313 -3.09 -7.09 15.61
C LEU A 313 -3.55 -5.64 15.38
N GLY A 314 -4.82 -5.33 15.58
CA GLY A 314 -5.33 -3.96 15.52
C GLY A 314 -4.72 -3.02 16.58
N SER A 315 -4.42 -3.51 17.80
CA SER A 315 -3.67 -2.71 18.78
C SER A 315 -2.22 -2.46 18.33
N LEU A 316 -1.59 -3.44 17.69
CA LEU A 316 -0.24 -3.29 17.13
C LEU A 316 -0.23 -2.28 15.98
N MET A 317 -1.21 -2.35 15.07
CA MET A 317 -1.37 -1.38 13.97
C MET A 317 -1.46 0.04 14.51
N VAL A 318 -2.32 0.29 15.51
CA VAL A 318 -2.45 1.60 16.16
C VAL A 318 -1.10 2.09 16.70
N VAL A 319 -0.38 1.24 17.42
CA VAL A 319 0.93 1.57 18.00
C VAL A 319 1.97 1.90 16.92
N VAL A 320 2.05 1.10 15.86
CA VAL A 320 3.02 1.28 14.76
C VAL A 320 2.71 2.55 13.98
N LEU A 321 1.44 2.81 13.61
CA LEU A 321 1.04 4.03 12.91
C LEU A 321 1.37 5.29 13.72
N ILE A 322 1.10 5.28 15.04
CA ILE A 322 1.46 6.39 15.93
C ILE A 322 2.98 6.57 16.01
N ARG A 323 3.74 5.47 15.99
CA ARG A 323 5.21 5.52 15.94
C ARG A 323 5.70 6.10 14.61
N THR A 324 5.10 5.75 13.48
CA THR A 324 5.43 6.31 12.16
C THR A 324 5.13 7.81 12.12
N ILE A 325 3.99 8.25 12.67
CA ILE A 325 3.68 9.69 12.87
C ILE A 325 4.76 10.36 13.72
N LYS A 326 5.14 9.77 14.85
CA LYS A 326 6.19 10.33 15.72
C LYS A 326 7.52 10.48 14.99
N TYR A 327 7.92 9.45 14.23
CA TYR A 327 9.15 9.47 13.43
C TYR A 327 9.09 10.61 12.41
N ASN A 328 7.99 10.72 11.67
CA ASN A 328 7.77 11.76 10.67
C ASN A 328 7.88 13.17 11.26
N LEU A 329 7.23 13.45 12.40
CA LEU A 329 7.34 14.75 13.10
C LEU A 329 8.78 15.11 13.47
N SER A 330 9.58 14.10 13.81
CA SER A 330 10.96 14.31 14.29
C SER A 330 12.00 14.42 13.17
N LYS A 331 11.76 13.83 11.99
CA LYS A 331 12.77 13.68 10.93
C LYS A 331 12.33 14.21 9.57
N LEU A 332 11.18 13.80 9.08
CA LEU A 332 10.78 14.00 7.68
C LEU A 332 9.90 15.24 7.48
N ARG A 333 9.01 15.52 8.44
CA ARG A 333 8.01 16.61 8.39
C ARG A 333 7.10 16.53 7.16
N ASP A 334 6.76 15.31 6.74
CA ASP A 334 5.98 15.06 5.54
C ASP A 334 4.47 15.02 5.83
N VAL A 335 3.72 15.95 5.25
CA VAL A 335 2.26 16.07 5.45
C VAL A 335 1.53 14.82 4.94
N TYR A 336 1.97 14.23 3.82
CA TYR A 336 1.31 13.08 3.22
C TYR A 336 1.37 11.84 4.12
N LEU A 337 2.53 11.61 4.74
CA LEU A 337 2.72 10.49 5.67
C LEU A 337 1.79 10.63 6.89
N HIS A 338 1.63 11.84 7.43
CA HIS A 338 0.67 12.12 8.50
C HIS A 338 -0.77 11.83 8.09
N THR A 339 -1.20 12.37 6.96
CA THR A 339 -2.56 12.20 6.44
C THR A 339 -2.90 10.72 6.26
N ASN A 340 -2.01 9.93 5.64
CA ASN A 340 -2.24 8.50 5.45
C ASN A 340 -2.34 7.74 6.77
N CYS A 341 -1.42 7.98 7.72
CA CYS A 341 -1.48 7.29 9.02
C CYS A 341 -2.74 7.64 9.81
N LEU A 342 -3.13 8.93 9.82
CA LEU A 342 -4.33 9.39 10.52
C LEU A 342 -5.61 8.88 9.85
N ALA A 343 -5.65 8.81 8.52
CA ALA A 343 -6.78 8.24 7.79
C ALA A 343 -6.98 6.75 8.11
N ILE A 344 -5.91 5.96 8.17
CA ILE A 344 -5.99 4.56 8.60
C ILE A 344 -6.54 4.46 10.03
N LEU A 345 -6.02 5.27 10.97
CA LEU A 345 -6.50 5.28 12.35
C LEU A 345 -7.98 5.72 12.45
N ALA A 346 -8.41 6.68 11.63
CA ALA A 346 -9.79 7.14 11.54
C ALA A 346 -10.73 6.03 11.06
N ASN A 347 -10.34 5.29 10.02
CA ASN A 347 -11.10 4.14 9.54
C ASN A 347 -11.23 3.04 10.60
N MET A 348 -10.15 2.78 11.36
CA MET A 348 -10.16 1.76 12.43
C MET A 348 -10.99 2.17 13.65
N GLY A 349 -11.09 3.47 13.96
CA GLY A 349 -11.70 4.01 15.19
C GLY A 349 -13.09 3.45 15.53
N PRO A 350 -14.08 3.54 14.63
CA PRO A 350 -15.43 3.00 14.87
C PRO A 350 -15.48 1.49 15.16
N HIS A 351 -14.50 0.74 14.67
CA HIS A 351 -14.44 -0.73 14.77
C HIS A 351 -13.48 -1.23 15.86
N ALA A 352 -12.89 -0.32 16.64
CA ALA A 352 -11.95 -0.65 17.70
C ALA A 352 -12.54 -1.70 18.66
N HIS A 353 -11.79 -2.75 18.96
CA HIS A 353 -12.21 -3.78 19.90
C HIS A 353 -11.07 -4.17 20.82
N ARG A 354 -11.29 -4.07 22.14
CA ARG A 354 -10.34 -4.43 23.19
C ARG A 354 -8.93 -3.89 22.92
N LEU A 355 -8.84 -2.59 22.62
CA LEU A 355 -7.54 -1.92 22.51
C LEU A 355 -6.73 -2.13 23.79
N SER A 356 -5.45 -2.46 23.64
CA SER A 356 -4.57 -2.62 24.80
C SER A 356 -4.42 -1.30 25.56
N ALA A 357 -4.12 -1.38 26.86
CA ALA A 357 -3.77 -0.22 27.68
C ALA A 357 -2.67 0.62 27.03
N TYR A 358 -1.69 -0.04 26.42
CA TYR A 358 -0.60 0.63 25.73
C TYR A 358 -1.06 1.38 24.47
N ALA A 359 -1.83 0.74 23.59
CA ALA A 359 -2.37 1.39 22.39
C ALA A 359 -3.26 2.60 22.75
N SER A 360 -4.09 2.44 23.78
CA SER A 360 -4.96 3.49 24.32
C SER A 360 -4.17 4.70 24.84
N GLN A 361 -3.10 4.44 25.62
CA GLN A 361 -2.19 5.50 26.07
C GLN A 361 -1.45 6.17 24.91
N ARG A 362 -1.04 5.41 23.88
CA ARG A 362 -0.40 5.97 22.69
C ARG A 362 -1.36 6.87 21.91
N LEU A 363 -2.64 6.54 21.81
CA LEU A 363 -3.66 7.39 21.17
C LEU A 363 -3.79 8.75 21.86
N VAL A 364 -3.90 8.78 23.20
CA VAL A 364 -3.95 10.06 23.93
C VAL A 364 -2.62 10.82 23.82
N SER A 365 -1.49 10.09 23.85
CA SER A 365 -0.16 10.68 23.65
C SER A 365 0.05 11.25 22.25
N LEU A 366 -0.68 10.79 21.23
CA LEU A 366 -0.62 11.34 19.88
C LEU A 366 -1.17 12.77 19.87
N PHE A 367 -2.34 12.99 20.47
CA PHE A 367 -2.92 14.33 20.59
C PHE A 367 -1.96 15.27 21.35
N ASP A 368 -1.42 14.82 22.49
CA ASP A 368 -0.43 15.55 23.30
C ASP A 368 0.85 15.92 22.52
N MET A 369 1.30 15.04 21.63
CA MET A 369 2.48 15.29 20.80
C MET A 369 2.22 16.37 19.74
N LEU A 370 1.10 16.26 19.03
CA LEU A 370 0.70 17.22 18.00
C LEU A 370 0.37 18.57 18.63
N SER A 371 -0.23 18.60 19.81
CA SER A 371 -0.63 19.83 20.49
C SER A 371 0.57 20.65 20.93
N ARG A 372 1.63 20.00 21.45
CA ARG A 372 2.90 20.67 21.74
C ARG A 372 3.56 21.25 20.49
N LYS A 373 3.48 20.55 19.36
CA LYS A 373 4.05 21.04 18.09
C LYS A 373 3.25 22.24 17.58
N TYR A 374 1.93 22.19 17.63
CA TYR A 374 1.03 23.30 17.36
C TYR A 374 1.32 24.51 18.26
N ALA A 375 1.43 24.32 19.58
CA ALA A 375 1.69 25.40 20.54
C ALA A 375 3.02 26.12 20.24
N LYS A 376 4.09 25.35 19.97
CA LYS A 376 5.38 25.92 19.57
C LYS A 376 5.30 26.74 18.27
N LEU A 377 4.53 26.30 17.29
CA LEU A 377 4.34 27.04 16.04
C LEU A 377 3.54 28.33 16.27
N ALA A 378 2.50 28.26 17.11
CA ALA A 378 1.68 29.42 17.47
C ALA A 378 2.49 30.48 18.24
N GLU A 379 3.36 30.08 19.16
CA GLU A 379 4.27 30.99 19.88
C GLU A 379 5.21 31.72 18.92
N VAL A 380 5.88 30.99 18.01
CA VAL A 380 6.79 31.61 17.02
C VAL A 380 6.05 32.58 16.10
N LYS A 381 4.81 32.27 15.72
CA LYS A 381 3.98 33.17 14.90
C LYS A 381 3.67 34.47 15.64
N ASN A 382 3.28 34.39 16.92
CA ASN A 382 2.97 35.56 17.74
C ASN A 382 4.21 36.42 18.01
N ASP A 383 5.36 35.81 18.30
CA ASP A 383 6.63 36.51 18.53
C ASP A 383 7.12 37.26 17.28
N LYS A 384 6.90 36.69 16.09
CA LYS A 384 7.22 37.35 14.82
C LYS A 384 6.25 38.47 14.49
N ALA A 385 4.95 38.28 14.72
CA ALA A 385 3.94 39.34 14.53
C ALA A 385 4.25 40.58 15.38
N LEU A 386 4.83 40.40 16.57
CA LEU A 386 5.28 41.49 17.45
C LEU A 386 6.57 42.20 16.97
N LYS A 387 7.39 41.57 16.12
CA LYS A 387 8.68 42.11 15.64
C LYS A 387 8.61 42.75 14.24
N VAL A 388 7.57 42.51 13.46
CA VAL A 388 7.43 42.91 12.03
C VAL A 388 7.06 44.40 11.83
N MET A 389 7.21 45.27 12.83
CA MET A 389 7.01 46.72 12.65
C MET A 389 8.09 47.44 11.80
N SER A 390 8.95 46.73 11.04
CA SER A 390 10.06 47.38 10.31
C SER A 390 10.44 46.88 8.91
N ASP A 391 9.94 45.76 8.36
CA ASP A 391 10.28 45.35 6.97
C ASP A 391 9.17 44.51 6.33
N GLN A 392 8.66 44.98 5.17
CA GLN A 392 7.28 44.69 4.73
C GLN A 392 7.11 43.63 3.61
N MET A 393 8.16 43.18 2.90
CA MET A 393 7.97 42.37 1.68
C MET A 393 8.37 40.87 1.84
N GLU A 394 9.42 40.55 2.59
CA GLU A 394 9.80 39.15 2.89
C GLU A 394 9.00 38.55 4.05
N ALA A 395 8.39 39.41 4.89
CA ALA A 395 7.58 38.99 6.03
C ALA A 395 6.25 38.34 5.62
N ASP A 396 5.62 38.79 4.52
CA ASP A 396 4.32 38.32 4.10
C ASP A 396 4.36 36.85 3.63
N ILE A 397 5.36 36.45 2.83
CA ILE A 397 5.51 35.07 2.34
C ILE A 397 5.81 34.09 3.49
N ILE A 398 6.65 34.49 4.45
CA ILE A 398 7.00 33.65 5.61
C ILE A 398 5.82 33.56 6.60
N SER A 399 5.03 34.63 6.74
CA SER A 399 3.83 34.64 7.58
C SER A 399 2.73 33.74 7.04
N ASP A 400 2.62 33.66 5.71
CA ASP A 400 1.65 32.81 5.01
C ASP A 400 2.00 31.32 5.17
N ASP A 401 3.27 30.94 4.97
CA ASP A 401 3.76 29.57 5.17
C ASP A 401 3.63 29.08 6.62
N MET A 402 3.90 29.95 7.60
CA MET A 402 3.64 29.63 9.01
C MET A 402 2.15 29.48 9.32
N SER A 403 1.28 30.18 8.60
CA SER A 403 -0.17 30.05 8.77
C SER A 403 -0.70 28.73 8.21
N THR A 404 -0.19 28.30 7.05
CA THR A 404 -0.56 27.01 6.45
C THR A 404 -0.09 25.84 7.31
N GLU A 405 1.13 25.87 7.84
CA GLU A 405 1.61 24.82 8.77
C GLU A 405 0.71 24.75 10.03
N LEU A 406 0.33 25.90 10.60
CA LEU A 406 -0.58 25.95 11.75
C LEU A 406 -1.96 25.36 11.44
N HIS A 407 -2.50 25.64 10.25
CA HIS A 407 -3.76 25.05 9.79
C HIS A 407 -3.66 23.54 9.63
N ILE A 408 -2.56 23.03 9.05
CA ILE A 408 -2.32 21.59 8.90
C ILE A 408 -2.33 20.88 10.27
N TYR A 409 -1.61 21.43 11.26
CA TYR A 409 -1.61 20.83 12.62
C TYR A 409 -2.97 20.96 13.32
N THR A 410 -3.73 22.01 13.03
CA THR A 410 -5.11 22.14 13.52
C THR A 410 -5.98 21.00 13.00
N ASP A 411 -5.86 20.68 11.72
CA ASP A 411 -6.61 19.59 11.09
C ASP A 411 -6.15 18.22 11.60
N PHE A 412 -4.85 18.01 11.81
CA PHE A 412 -4.35 16.79 12.46
C PHE A 412 -4.88 16.60 13.88
N LEU A 413 -4.90 17.67 14.69
CA LEU A 413 -5.49 17.62 16.04
C LEU A 413 -6.98 17.29 16.00
N ARG A 414 -7.70 17.88 15.04
CA ARG A 414 -9.12 17.58 14.82
C ARG A 414 -9.34 16.11 14.49
N ILE A 415 -8.58 15.55 13.54
CA ILE A 415 -8.71 14.13 13.14
C ILE A 415 -8.44 13.21 14.33
N VAL A 416 -7.45 13.51 15.18
CA VAL A 416 -7.20 12.70 16.39
C VAL A 416 -8.35 12.77 17.39
N LEU A 417 -8.98 13.93 17.56
CA LEU A 417 -10.18 14.07 18.39
C LEU A 417 -11.37 13.32 17.78
N GLU A 418 -11.52 13.31 16.46
CA GLU A 418 -12.54 12.55 15.74
C GLU A 418 -12.32 11.04 15.89
N ILE A 419 -11.07 10.55 15.82
CA ILE A 419 -10.72 9.14 16.11
C ILE A 419 -11.14 8.76 17.52
N ILE A 420 -10.78 9.57 18.52
CA ILE A 420 -11.16 9.31 19.92
C ILE A 420 -12.69 9.30 20.05
N ASN A 421 -13.38 10.28 19.49
CA ASN A 421 -14.84 10.36 19.51
C ASN A 421 -15.49 9.16 18.81
N ALA A 422 -14.96 8.69 17.68
CA ALA A 422 -15.46 7.51 17.00
C ALA A 422 -15.40 6.27 17.89
N ILE A 423 -14.29 6.06 18.61
CA ILE A 423 -14.16 4.97 19.57
C ILE A 423 -15.19 5.13 20.71
N LEU A 424 -15.31 6.32 21.30
CA LEU A 424 -16.25 6.58 22.39
C LEU A 424 -17.73 6.49 21.96
N THR A 425 -18.02 6.73 20.69
CA THR A 425 -19.38 6.65 20.13
C THR A 425 -19.75 5.22 19.82
N TYR A 426 -18.94 4.55 19.01
CA TYR A 426 -19.31 3.27 18.38
C TYR A 426 -18.78 2.05 19.15
N ALA A 427 -17.72 2.22 19.95
CA ALA A 427 -16.97 1.11 20.52
C ALA A 427 -16.67 1.21 22.02
N LEU A 428 -17.25 2.20 22.73
CA LEU A 428 -17.01 2.44 24.17
C LEU A 428 -17.14 1.20 25.06
N PRO A 429 -18.21 0.38 24.98
CA PRO A 429 -18.38 -0.76 25.89
C PRO A 429 -17.26 -1.81 25.76
N ARG A 430 -16.56 -1.81 24.62
CA ARG A 430 -15.54 -2.80 24.26
C ARG A 430 -14.12 -2.27 24.46
N ASN A 431 -13.95 -1.01 24.86
CA ASN A 431 -12.65 -0.33 24.98
C ASN A 431 -12.51 0.45 26.30
N PRO A 432 -12.58 -0.22 27.48
CA PRO A 432 -12.45 0.45 28.77
C PRO A 432 -11.07 1.12 28.95
N GLU A 433 -10.01 0.55 28.39
CA GLU A 433 -8.65 1.09 28.44
C GLU A 433 -8.51 2.48 27.79
N VAL A 434 -9.36 2.78 26.79
CA VAL A 434 -9.39 4.11 26.16
C VAL A 434 -9.94 5.14 27.13
N VAL A 435 -11.02 4.79 27.85
CA VAL A 435 -11.60 5.65 28.89
C VAL A 435 -10.58 5.88 30.01
N TYR A 436 -9.91 4.83 30.48
CA TYR A 436 -8.88 4.96 31.52
C TYR A 436 -7.71 5.86 31.07
N ALA A 437 -7.25 5.70 29.83
CA ALA A 437 -6.18 6.54 29.28
C ALA A 437 -6.59 8.01 29.20
N ILE A 438 -7.83 8.31 28.80
CA ILE A 438 -8.36 9.67 28.72
C ILE A 438 -8.50 10.26 30.12
N LEU A 439 -9.09 9.54 31.07
CA LEU A 439 -9.28 10.01 32.45
C LEU A 439 -7.95 10.36 33.12
N HIS A 440 -6.93 9.52 32.93
CA HIS A 440 -5.60 9.74 33.52
C HIS A 440 -4.87 10.95 32.90
N ARG A 441 -5.18 11.31 31.64
CA ARG A 441 -4.48 12.37 30.89
C ARG A 441 -5.43 13.48 30.43
N GLN A 442 -6.51 13.72 31.16
CA GLN A 442 -7.54 14.70 30.79
C GLN A 442 -6.98 16.14 30.69
N GLU A 443 -5.89 16.44 31.39
CA GLU A 443 -5.21 17.73 31.40
C GLU A 443 -4.69 18.13 30.02
N VAL A 444 -4.40 17.15 29.15
CA VAL A 444 -3.91 17.38 27.79
C VAL A 444 -4.94 18.12 26.93
N PHE A 445 -6.24 17.91 27.20
CA PHE A 445 -7.33 18.51 26.44
C PHE A 445 -7.73 19.92 26.91
N GLN A 446 -7.36 20.29 28.14
CA GLN A 446 -7.80 21.55 28.77
C GLN A 446 -7.43 22.82 27.98
N PRO A 447 -6.21 22.95 27.42
CA PRO A 447 -5.82 24.15 26.68
C PRO A 447 -6.71 24.44 25.45
N PHE A 448 -7.41 23.43 24.94
CA PHE A 448 -8.18 23.49 23.71
C PHE A 448 -9.69 23.60 23.92
N LYS A 449 -10.15 23.64 25.18
CA LYS A 449 -11.60 23.61 25.53
C LYS A 449 -12.41 24.69 24.80
N ASN A 450 -11.84 25.88 24.63
CA ASN A 450 -12.51 27.02 24.00
C ASN A 450 -12.16 27.18 22.51
N HIS A 451 -11.42 26.23 21.92
CA HIS A 451 -11.04 26.31 20.52
C HIS A 451 -12.25 26.01 19.63
N PRO A 452 -12.64 26.90 18.69
CA PRO A 452 -13.91 26.80 17.97
C PRO A 452 -14.02 25.51 17.14
N ARG A 453 -12.90 25.00 16.60
CA ARG A 453 -12.89 23.73 15.83
C ARG A 453 -12.90 22.46 16.69
N PHE A 454 -12.66 22.56 18.01
CA PHE A 454 -12.51 21.40 18.89
C PHE A 454 -13.60 21.29 19.96
N ASN A 455 -14.35 22.37 20.21
CA ASN A 455 -15.30 22.48 21.32
C ASN A 455 -16.26 21.29 21.39
N GLU A 456 -16.97 20.97 20.30
CA GLU A 456 -17.95 19.88 20.27
C GLU A 456 -17.32 18.51 20.55
N LEU A 457 -16.17 18.22 19.93
CA LEU A 457 -15.44 16.97 20.12
C LEU A 457 -14.91 16.82 21.55
N LEU A 458 -14.48 17.93 22.16
CA LEU A 458 -13.99 17.96 23.54
C LEU A 458 -15.14 17.86 24.56
N GLU A 459 -16.28 18.50 24.30
CA GLU A 459 -17.47 18.40 25.14
C GLU A 459 -17.94 16.94 25.25
N ASN A 460 -17.93 16.20 24.15
CA ASN A 460 -18.23 14.76 24.15
C ASN A 460 -17.26 13.97 25.03
N ILE A 461 -15.95 14.23 24.91
CA ILE A 461 -14.92 13.58 25.75
C ILE A 461 -15.16 13.90 27.24
N TYR A 462 -15.37 15.17 27.59
CA TYR A 462 -15.64 15.57 28.98
C TYR A 462 -16.95 14.99 29.52
N THR A 463 -17.97 14.82 28.69
CA THR A 463 -19.23 14.17 29.06
C THR A 463 -18.99 12.72 29.45
N VAL A 464 -18.19 11.99 28.67
CA VAL A 464 -17.78 10.62 29.00
C VAL A 464 -16.97 10.60 30.30
N CYS A 465 -15.98 11.49 30.45
CA CYS A 465 -15.19 11.57 31.68
C CYS A 465 -16.05 11.82 32.92
N HIS A 466 -16.98 12.78 32.84
CA HIS A 466 -17.89 13.11 33.94
C HIS A 466 -18.76 11.91 34.34
N PHE A 467 -19.28 11.18 33.34
CA PHE A 467 -20.07 9.96 33.58
C PHE A 467 -19.30 8.91 34.39
N PHE A 468 -18.01 8.70 34.11
CA PHE A 468 -17.20 7.70 34.83
C PHE A 468 -16.61 8.20 36.16
N VAL A 469 -16.44 9.52 36.35
CA VAL A 469 -15.90 10.11 37.59
C VAL A 469 -16.97 10.29 38.68
N PHE A 470 -18.24 10.51 38.33
CA PHE A 470 -19.34 10.74 39.29
C PHE A 470 -20.35 9.58 39.32
N PRO A 471 -20.21 8.62 40.27
CA PRO A 471 -20.97 7.37 40.28
C PRO A 471 -22.41 7.45 40.78
N GLU A 472 -22.92 8.61 41.21
CA GLU A 472 -24.28 8.69 41.79
C GLU A 472 -25.41 8.38 40.78
N LEU A 473 -25.08 8.29 39.48
CA LEU A 473 -25.95 7.80 38.40
C LEU A 473 -25.78 6.29 38.10
N ASN A 474 -24.87 5.56 38.76
CA ASN A 474 -24.44 4.20 38.39
C ASN A 474 -25.39 3.04 38.76
N LYS A 475 -26.66 3.29 39.11
CA LYS A 475 -27.57 2.17 39.43
C LYS A 475 -28.01 1.35 38.23
N VAL A 476 -27.69 1.74 36.98
CA VAL A 476 -28.05 0.96 35.79
C VAL A 476 -26.95 0.99 34.71
N GLN A 477 -25.84 0.30 34.96
CA GLN A 477 -24.65 0.26 34.09
C GLN A 477 -24.94 -0.14 32.62
N HIS A 478 -25.96 -0.95 32.35
CA HIS A 478 -26.28 -1.38 30.99
C HIS A 478 -27.19 -0.42 30.21
N ILE A 479 -28.08 0.30 30.90
CA ILE A 479 -29.04 1.20 30.24
C ILE A 479 -28.37 2.54 29.91
N ILE A 480 -27.47 3.03 30.76
CA ILE A 480 -26.90 4.37 30.59
C ILE A 480 -25.82 4.40 29.50
N VAL A 481 -24.99 3.35 29.36
CA VAL A 481 -24.03 3.27 28.24
C VAL A 481 -24.76 3.25 26.90
N PHE A 482 -25.92 2.57 26.84
CA PHE A 482 -26.80 2.58 25.67
C PHE A 482 -27.39 3.98 25.40
N PHE A 483 -27.86 4.69 26.43
CA PHE A 483 -28.32 6.09 26.29
C PHE A 483 -27.20 7.07 25.94
N LEU A 484 -25.98 6.89 26.46
CA LEU A 484 -24.83 7.73 26.11
C LEU A 484 -24.43 7.51 24.65
N GLN A 485 -24.38 6.25 24.19
CA GLN A 485 -24.17 5.95 22.78
C GLN A 485 -25.26 6.57 21.91
N ILE A 486 -26.54 6.45 22.30
CA ILE A 486 -27.64 7.10 21.58
C ILE A 486 -27.48 8.62 21.57
N LEU A 487 -27.16 9.25 22.71
CA LEU A 487 -27.01 10.71 22.82
C LEU A 487 -25.86 11.23 21.95
N ILE A 488 -24.73 10.52 21.95
CA ILE A 488 -23.55 10.87 21.14
C ILE A 488 -23.84 10.62 19.65
N ILE A 489 -24.48 9.51 19.29
CA ILE A 489 -24.93 9.22 17.92
C ILE A 489 -25.92 10.29 17.44
N PHE A 490 -26.89 10.69 18.26
CA PHE A 490 -27.88 11.73 17.90
C PHE A 490 -27.25 13.11 17.72
N ARG A 491 -26.23 13.44 18.53
CA ARG A 491 -25.47 14.68 18.38
C ARG A 491 -24.61 14.67 17.11
N LEU A 492 -23.99 13.53 16.76
CA LEU A 492 -23.14 13.40 15.56
C LEU A 492 -23.95 13.26 14.25
N ILE A 493 -25.11 12.60 14.24
CA ILE A 493 -26.01 12.55 13.07
C ILE A 493 -26.51 13.95 12.70
N ASN A 494 -26.79 14.81 13.69
CA ASN A 494 -27.14 16.22 13.43
C ASN A 494 -25.99 17.04 12.83
N LEU A 495 -24.74 16.61 13.00
CA LEU A 495 -23.57 17.20 12.33
C LEU A 495 -23.43 16.74 10.88
N SER A 496 -23.68 15.46 10.57
CA SER A 496 -23.57 14.93 9.20
C SER A 496 -24.61 15.50 8.23
N VAL A 497 -25.72 16.07 8.73
CA VAL A 497 -26.76 16.73 7.92
C VAL A 497 -26.45 18.22 7.67
N ARG A 498 -25.38 18.77 8.28
CA ARG A 498 -24.96 20.18 8.16
C ARG A 498 -23.65 20.40 7.40
N CYS A 499 -23.05 19.36 6.81
CA CYS A 499 -21.90 19.47 5.91
C CYS A 499 -22.31 19.23 4.45
#